data_AF-A0A4S0JUP7-F1
#
_entry.id   AF-A0A4S0JUP7-F1
#
_cell.length_a   1.000
_cell.length_b   1.000
_cell.length_c   1.000
_cell.angle_alpha   90.00
_cell.angle_beta   90.00
_cell.angle_gamma   90.00
#
_symmetry.space_group_name_H-M   'P 1'
#
loop_
_entity.id
_entity.type
_entity.pdbx_description
1 polymer ?
#
loop_
_entity_poly.entity_id
_entity_poly.type
_entity_poly.pdbx_seq_one_letter_code
_entity_poly.pdbx_strand_id
1 'polypeptide(L)'
;QLYFVFFSLPLFGFKLSSNTAAVVALSIHLGAYATEILRAGIEAIPEGQIEAAKSLGLSRYRIIRHVVLVPAARAVYPSLSAQFILQIMGTSIVGAIAAEELTAVANNLVMQTFRSFEVYIVIA
;
A
#
# COMPACT_ATOMS: atom_id res chain seq x y z
N GLN A 1 6.07 9.03 -1.47
CA GLN A 1 4.59 9.24 -1.55
C GLN A 1 3.96 9.38 -0.16
N LEU A 2 4.27 8.51 0.81
CA LEU A 2 3.89 8.69 2.22
C LEU A 2 4.34 10.03 2.83
N TYR A 3 5.55 10.51 2.51
CA TYR A 3 6.05 11.83 2.91
C TYR A 3 5.13 12.99 2.50
N PHE A 4 4.52 12.94 1.31
CA PHE A 4 3.65 14.02 0.83
C PHE A 4 2.32 14.04 1.59
N VAL A 5 1.73 12.89 1.90
CA VAL A 5 0.49 12.86 2.72
C VAL A 5 0.79 13.26 4.17
N PHE A 6 1.94 12.87 4.72
CA PHE A 6 2.34 13.21 6.08
C PHE A 6 2.70 14.70 6.26
N PHE A 7 3.31 15.35 5.24
CA PHE A 7 3.70 16.76 5.28
C PHE A 7 2.69 17.74 4.65
N SER A 8 1.79 17.30 3.78
CA SER A 8 0.80 18.20 3.13
C SER A 8 -0.52 18.31 3.88
N LEU A 9 -0.93 17.28 4.64
CA LEU A 9 -2.16 17.33 5.42
C LEU A 9 -2.12 18.30 6.62
N PRO A 10 -0.97 18.52 7.31
CA PRO A 10 -0.84 19.55 8.34
C PRO A 10 -1.01 20.99 7.82
N LEU A 11 -0.83 21.24 6.50
CA LEU A 11 -1.02 22.58 5.91
C LEU A 11 -2.49 23.00 5.82
N PHE A 12 -3.45 22.07 5.92
CA PHE A 12 -4.88 22.32 5.76
C PHE A 12 -5.64 22.51 7.09
N GLY A 13 -4.95 22.61 8.23
CA GLY A 13 -5.57 22.98 9.51
C GLY A 13 -6.39 21.90 10.22
N PHE A 14 -6.49 20.69 9.65
CA PHE A 14 -7.12 19.55 10.31
C PHE A 14 -6.07 18.77 11.11
N LYS A 15 -6.18 18.81 12.44
CA LYS A 15 -5.43 17.93 13.36
C LYS A 15 -5.98 16.51 13.29
N LEU A 16 -5.83 15.83 12.14
CA LEU A 16 -6.00 14.38 12.12
C LEU A 16 -4.87 13.76 12.94
N SER A 17 -5.20 12.78 13.80
CA SER A 17 -4.16 12.02 14.50
C SER A 17 -3.21 11.41 13.47
N SER A 18 -1.91 11.42 13.74
CA SER A 18 -0.86 10.86 12.88
C SER A 18 -1.23 9.46 12.35
N ASN A 19 -1.85 8.65 13.21
CA ASN A 19 -2.33 7.31 12.88
C ASN A 19 -3.43 7.31 11.80
N THR A 20 -4.44 8.20 11.92
CA THR A 20 -5.54 8.28 10.94
C THR A 20 -5.03 8.74 9.57
N ALA A 21 -4.12 9.71 9.53
CA ALA A 21 -3.52 10.18 8.29
C ALA A 21 -2.69 9.08 7.60
N ALA A 22 -1.93 8.31 8.37
CA ALA A 22 -1.17 7.18 7.86
C ALA A 22 -2.08 6.09 7.26
N VAL A 23 -3.16 5.72 7.96
CA VAL A 23 -4.12 4.71 7.47
C VAL A 23 -4.74 5.15 6.14
N VAL A 24 -5.21 6.40 6.04
CA VAL A 24 -5.82 6.92 4.80
C VAL A 24 -4.82 6.93 3.65
N ALA A 25 -3.59 7.39 3.89
CA ALA A 25 -2.53 7.40 2.89
C ALA A 25 -2.23 6.00 2.35
N LEU A 26 -2.08 5.04 3.25
CA LEU A 26 -1.79 3.64 2.94
C LEU A 26 -2.95 2.97 2.20
N SER A 27 -4.20 3.25 2.59
CA SER A 27 -5.40 2.73 1.92
C SER A 27 -5.53 3.25 0.50
N ILE A 28 -5.30 4.55 0.26
CA ILE A 28 -5.35 5.12 -1.09
C ILE A 28 -4.24 4.53 -1.97
N HIS A 29 -3.02 4.42 -1.44
CA HIS A 29 -1.90 3.82 -2.17
C HIS A 29 -2.20 2.37 -2.55
N LEU A 30 -2.62 1.54 -1.59
CA LEU A 30 -2.97 0.15 -1.86
C LEU A 30 -4.13 0.04 -2.84
N GLY A 31 -5.17 0.86 -2.70
CA GLY A 31 -6.33 0.87 -3.58
C GLY A 31 -5.97 1.19 -5.03
N ALA A 32 -5.18 2.25 -5.26
CA ALA A 32 -4.74 2.63 -6.60
C ALA A 32 -3.95 1.50 -7.29
N TYR A 33 -3.01 0.88 -6.58
CA TYR A 33 -2.24 -0.25 -7.12
C TYR A 33 -3.12 -1.48 -7.34
N ALA A 34 -4.01 -1.82 -6.42
CA ALA A 34 -4.89 -2.98 -6.55
C ALA A 34 -5.84 -2.85 -7.76
N THR A 35 -6.39 -1.65 -7.99
CA THR A 35 -7.23 -1.38 -9.17
C THR A 35 -6.46 -1.58 -10.47
N GLU A 36 -5.23 -1.09 -10.55
CA GLU A 36 -4.41 -1.21 -11.75
C GLU A 36 -3.98 -2.65 -12.02
N ILE A 37 -3.64 -3.40 -10.95
CA ILE A 37 -3.34 -4.84 -11.07
C ILE A 37 -4.57 -5.60 -11.58
N LEU A 38 -5.76 -5.32 -11.05
CA LEU A 38 -7.00 -5.96 -11.52
C LEU A 38 -7.30 -5.61 -12.97
N ARG A 39 -7.13 -4.34 -13.38
CA ARG A 39 -7.29 -3.90 -14.77
C ARG A 39 -6.33 -4.63 -15.70
N ALA A 40 -5.04 -4.63 -15.37
CA ALA A 40 -4.00 -5.33 -16.13
C ALA A 40 -4.26 -6.83 -16.22
N GLY A 41 -4.80 -7.44 -15.16
CA GLY A 41 -5.18 -8.85 -15.15
C GLY A 41 -6.31 -9.21 -16.10
N ILE A 42 -7.28 -8.31 -16.27
CA ILE A 42 -8.38 -8.50 -17.24
C ILE A 42 -7.87 -8.29 -18.67
N GLU A 43 -7.02 -7.29 -18.89
CA GLU A 43 -6.41 -7.02 -20.20
C GLU A 43 -5.40 -8.08 -20.65
N ALA A 44 -4.81 -8.82 -19.71
CA ALA A 44 -3.91 -9.93 -20.02
C ALA A 44 -4.61 -11.12 -20.68
N ILE A 45 -5.95 -11.16 -20.70
CA ILE A 45 -6.71 -12.26 -21.31
C ILE A 45 -6.70 -12.11 -22.84
N PRO A 46 -6.19 -13.11 -23.59
CA PRO A 46 -6.17 -13.04 -25.05
C PRO A 46 -7.58 -12.96 -25.63
N GLU A 47 -7.80 -12.04 -26.58
CA GLU A 47 -9.10 -11.90 -27.26
C GLU A 47 -9.56 -13.21 -27.93
N GLY A 48 -8.62 -14.02 -28.41
CA GLY A 48 -8.91 -15.34 -28.99
C GLY A 48 -9.61 -16.32 -28.04
N GLN A 49 -9.42 -16.20 -26.72
CA GLN A 49 -10.19 -17.01 -25.76
C GLN A 49 -11.66 -16.59 -25.71
N ILE A 50 -11.92 -15.29 -25.83
CA ILE A 50 -13.27 -14.72 -25.85
C ILE A 50 -13.95 -15.10 -27.17
N GLU A 51 -13.24 -15.04 -28.29
CA GLU A 51 -13.74 -15.46 -29.60
C GLU A 51 -14.04 -16.95 -29.66
N ALA A 52 -13.14 -17.81 -29.17
CA ALA A 52 -13.38 -19.24 -29.06
C ALA A 52 -14.61 -19.57 -28.20
N ALA A 53 -14.79 -18.86 -27.08
CA ALA A 53 -15.94 -19.03 -26.21
C ALA A 53 -17.26 -18.61 -26.88
N LYS A 54 -17.24 -17.54 -27.69
CA LYS A 54 -18.37 -17.13 -28.52
C LYS A 54 -18.68 -18.18 -29.60
N SER A 55 -17.66 -18.73 -30.27
CA SER A 55 -17.82 -19.79 -31.28
C SER A 55 -18.37 -21.09 -30.71
N LEU A 56 -18.11 -21.38 -29.44
CA LEU A 56 -18.71 -22.50 -28.69
C LEU A 56 -20.16 -22.24 -28.24
N GLY A 57 -20.76 -21.08 -28.58
CA GLY A 57 -22.13 -20.74 -28.24
C GLY A 57 -22.34 -20.44 -26.74
N LEU A 58 -21.29 -20.10 -25.99
CA LEU A 58 -21.42 -19.76 -24.57
C LEU A 58 -22.18 -18.44 -24.39
N SER A 59 -23.05 -18.39 -23.37
CA SER A 59 -23.74 -17.16 -23.02
C SER A 59 -22.76 -16.12 -22.47
N ARG A 60 -23.04 -14.83 -22.69
CA ARG A 60 -22.17 -13.72 -22.26
C ARG A 60 -21.78 -13.77 -20.78
N TYR A 61 -22.71 -14.21 -19.92
CA TYR A 61 -22.45 -14.39 -18.49
C TYR A 61 -21.44 -15.52 -18.21
N ARG A 62 -21.52 -16.64 -18.93
CA ARG A 62 -20.57 -17.75 -18.79
C ARG A 62 -19.18 -17.35 -19.27
N ILE A 63 -19.10 -16.60 -20.37
CA ILE A 63 -17.83 -16.07 -20.90
C ILE A 63 -17.17 -15.16 -19.87
N ILE A 64 -17.88 -14.15 -19.36
CA ILE A 64 -17.33 -13.23 -18.37
C ILE A 64 -16.87 -13.99 -17.11
N ARG A 65 -17.70 -14.89 -16.58
CA ARG A 65 -17.37 -15.59 -15.33
C ARG A 65 -16.21 -16.58 -15.48
N HIS A 66 -16.22 -17.43 -16.50
CA HIS A 66 -15.28 -18.56 -16.59
C HIS A 66 -14.07 -18.30 -17.50
N VAL A 67 -14.21 -17.45 -18.51
CA VAL A 67 -13.16 -17.19 -19.51
C VAL A 67 -12.37 -15.93 -19.15
N VAL A 68 -13.03 -14.93 -18.57
CA VAL A 68 -12.36 -13.67 -18.19
C VAL A 68 -12.04 -13.66 -16.70
N LEU A 69 -13.05 -13.76 -15.83
CA LEU A 69 -12.91 -13.43 -14.41
C LEU A 69 -12.10 -14.45 -13.62
N VAL A 70 -12.34 -15.75 -13.81
CA VAL A 70 -11.58 -16.81 -13.12
C VAL A 70 -10.10 -16.83 -13.55
N PRO A 71 -9.75 -16.78 -14.85
CA PRO A 71 -8.35 -16.74 -15.26
C PRO A 71 -7.66 -15.42 -14.87
N ALA A 72 -8.34 -14.27 -15.01
CA ALA A 72 -7.79 -12.98 -14.59
C ALA A 72 -7.50 -12.96 -13.09
N ALA A 73 -8.41 -13.49 -12.25
CA ALA A 73 -8.18 -13.60 -10.81
C ALA A 73 -6.95 -14.47 -10.47
N ARG A 74 -6.73 -15.56 -11.20
CA ARG A 74 -5.54 -16.42 -11.03
C ARG A 74 -4.25 -15.71 -11.48
N ALA A 75 -4.30 -14.96 -12.58
CA ALA A 75 -3.16 -14.21 -13.09
C ALA A 75 -2.76 -13.05 -12.16
N VAL A 76 -3.74 -12.41 -11.51
CA VAL A 76 -3.56 -11.27 -10.61
C VAL A 76 -3.11 -11.68 -9.21
N TYR A 77 -3.44 -12.89 -8.77
CA TYR A 77 -3.16 -13.37 -7.41
C TYR A 77 -1.67 -13.23 -6.97
N PRO A 78 -0.67 -13.59 -7.80
CA PRO A 78 0.74 -13.39 -7.44
C PRO A 78 1.10 -11.91 -7.27
N SER A 79 0.63 -11.05 -8.18
CA SER A 79 0.89 -9.60 -8.16
C SER A 79 0.27 -8.91 -6.95
N LEU A 80 -0.98 -9.27 -6.59
CA LEU A 80 -1.60 -8.79 -5.35
C LEU A 80 -0.82 -9.25 -4.12
N SER A 81 -0.39 -10.51 -4.08
CA SER A 81 0.39 -11.05 -2.96
C SER A 81 1.71 -10.28 -2.79
N ALA A 82 2.41 -10.00 -3.89
CA ALA A 82 3.61 -9.17 -3.88
C ALA A 82 3.32 -7.75 -3.38
N GLN A 83 2.22 -7.13 -3.83
CA GLN A 83 1.83 -5.79 -3.38
C GLN A 83 1.52 -5.75 -1.88
N PHE A 84 0.89 -6.79 -1.32
CA PHE A 84 0.67 -6.91 0.13
C PHE A 84 1.99 -7.00 0.91
N ILE A 85 2.97 -7.78 0.42
CA ILE A 85 4.29 -7.88 1.06
C ILE A 85 5.00 -6.51 1.03
N LEU A 86 4.97 -5.83 -0.11
CA LEU A 86 5.54 -4.47 -0.25
C LEU A 86 4.86 -3.48 0.69
N GLN A 87 3.54 -3.57 0.84
CA GLN A 87 2.78 -2.71 1.75
C GLN A 87 3.18 -2.97 3.20
N ILE A 88 3.29 -4.23 3.63
CA ILE A 88 3.73 -4.58 5.00
C ILE A 88 5.14 -4.03 5.25
N MET A 89 6.08 -4.24 4.34
CA MET A 89 7.43 -3.67 4.44
C MET A 89 7.40 -2.13 4.51
N GLY A 90 6.55 -1.49 3.71
CA GLY A 90 6.33 -0.04 3.76
C GLY A 90 5.78 0.43 5.10
N THR A 91 4.83 -0.30 5.71
CA THR A 91 4.31 0.02 7.04
C THR A 91 5.36 -0.14 8.14
N SER A 92 6.27 -1.12 8.04
CA SER A 92 7.36 -1.28 9.00
C SER A 92 8.36 -0.12 8.94
N ILE A 93 8.72 0.32 7.74
CA ILE A 93 9.61 1.48 7.56
C ILE A 93 8.94 2.76 8.07
N VAL A 94 7.66 2.95 7.79
CA VAL A 94 6.90 4.11 8.28
C VAL A 94 6.69 4.03 9.79
N GLY A 95 6.42 2.86 10.35
CA GLY A 95 6.30 2.65 11.79
C GLY A 95 7.60 2.94 12.54
N ALA A 96 8.75 2.55 11.97
CA ALA A 96 10.07 2.89 12.50
C ALA A 96 10.39 4.39 12.43
N ILE A 97 9.71 5.17 11.58
CA ILE A 97 9.96 6.62 11.42
C ILE A 97 8.88 7.47 12.12
N ALA A 98 7.64 6.96 12.22
CA ALA A 98 6.48 7.67 12.76
C ALA A 98 6.16 7.30 14.22
N ALA A 99 6.65 6.16 14.72
CA ALA A 99 6.95 6.07 16.14
C ALA A 99 8.12 7.03 16.37
N GLU A 100 7.99 7.93 17.34
CA GLU A 100 9.18 8.53 17.94
C GLU A 100 10.03 7.38 18.46
N GLU A 101 10.96 6.90 17.62
CA GLU A 101 11.99 5.95 17.99
C GLU A 101 12.69 6.48 19.24
N LEU A 102 13.27 5.60 20.04
CA LEU A 102 14.00 5.97 21.26
C LEU A 102 15.01 7.10 20.96
N THR A 103 15.53 7.16 19.73
CA THR A 103 16.39 8.20 19.18
C THR A 103 15.74 9.58 18.98
N ALA A 104 14.45 9.66 18.67
CA ALA A 104 13.70 10.92 18.57
C ALA A 104 13.38 11.49 19.96
N VAL A 105 12.97 10.64 20.90
CA VAL A 105 12.82 11.01 22.33
C VAL A 105 14.19 11.39 22.91
N ALA A 106 15.24 10.62 22.60
CA ALA A 106 16.62 10.95 22.96
C ALA A 106 17.05 12.30 22.42
N ASN A 107 16.83 12.56 21.12
CA ASN A 107 17.15 13.85 20.53
C ASN A 107 16.36 14.98 21.18
N ASN A 108 15.07 14.78 21.47
CA ASN A 108 14.29 15.81 22.15
C ASN A 108 14.84 16.09 23.56
N LEU A 109 15.19 15.05 24.31
CA LEU A 109 15.85 15.18 25.62
C LEU A 109 17.20 15.89 25.50
N VAL A 110 18.02 15.54 24.50
CA VAL A 110 19.32 16.17 24.24
C VAL A 110 19.15 17.62 23.82
N MET A 111 18.13 17.98 23.06
CA MET A 111 17.85 19.37 22.69
C MET A 111 17.38 20.21 23.88
N GLN A 112 16.75 19.58 24.90
CA GLN A 112 16.32 20.25 26.13
C GLN A 112 17.41 20.33 27.19
N THR A 113 18.28 19.32 27.29
CA THR A 113 19.29 19.20 28.36
C THR A 113 20.73 19.38 27.89
N PHE A 114 20.98 19.44 26.58
CA PHE A 114 22.30 19.50 25.92
C PHE A 114 23.28 18.39 26.32
N ARG A 115 22.78 17.30 26.91
CA ARG A 115 23.58 16.17 27.42
C ARG A 115 23.52 14.96 26.48
N SER A 116 24.19 15.07 25.34
CA SER A 116 24.19 14.01 24.32
C SER A 116 24.79 12.68 24.80
N PHE A 117 25.89 12.72 25.54
CA PHE A 117 26.62 11.51 25.93
C PHE A 117 25.85 10.61 26.91
N GLU A 118 25.20 11.20 27.92
CA GLU A 118 24.47 10.44 28.95
C GLU A 118 23.21 9.78 28.37
N VAL A 119 22.50 10.49 27.50
CA VAL A 119 21.25 10.00 26.89
C VAL A 119 21.51 8.86 25.90
N TYR A 120 22.56 8.94 25.08
CA TYR A 120 22.88 7.85 24.14
C TYR A 120 23.47 6.60 24.80
N ILE A 121 24.15 6.71 25.95
CA ILE A 121 24.67 5.54 26.69
C ILE A 121 23.56 4.70 27.33
N VAL A 122 22.48 5.33 27.78
CA VAL A 122 21.35 4.63 28.45
C VAL A 122 20.42 3.94 27.43
N ILE A 123 20.47 4.40 26.17
CA ILE A 123 19.60 3.96 25.08
C ILE A 123 20.27 2.89 24.20
N ALA A 124 21.60 2.80 24.21
CA ALA A 124 22.39 1.76 23.54
C ALA A 124 22.39 0.43 24.31
#